data_AF-A0A4R9AQU6-F1
#
_entry.id   AF-A0A4R9AQU6-F1
#
_cell.length_a   1.000
_cell.length_b   1.000
_cell.length_c   1.000
_cell.angle_alpha   90.00
_cell.angle_beta   90.00
_cell.angle_gamma   90.00
#
_symmetry.space_group_name_H-M   'P 1'
#
loop_
_entity.id
_entity.type
_entity.pdbx_description
1 polymer ?
#
loop_
_entity_poly.entity_id
_entity_poly.type
_entity_poly.pdbx_seq_one_letter_code
_entity_poly.pdbx_strand_id
1 'polypeptide(L)'
;MRSGSLGIGLVFVVGLLVTGCSASSEEPGGNDAAPDVIQQAVVVLGDEYTYEELKTATDVALMNGGEGLTESSRTAVWDSILGVKKGLIDKGYPEPDSMDVLECIPGSIATRAVELTEAIAYCSLEVAGIPESLW
;
A
#
# COMPACT_ATOMS: atom_id res chain seq x y z
N MET A 1 17.67 38.43 25.79
CA MET A 1 18.94 37.96 26.40
C MET A 1 19.28 36.60 25.81
N ARG A 2 20.52 36.45 25.34
CA ARG A 2 21.09 35.19 24.82
C ARG A 2 21.21 34.14 25.93
N SER A 3 21.05 32.87 25.56
CA SER A 3 21.86 31.70 25.95
C SER A 3 21.16 30.47 25.35
N GLY A 4 21.70 29.65 24.44
CA GLY A 4 23.11 29.38 24.15
C GLY A 4 23.65 28.33 25.12
N SER A 5 23.57 27.05 24.74
CA SER A 5 24.50 26.02 25.20
C SER A 5 24.71 24.97 24.11
N LEU A 6 25.92 25.01 23.55
CA LEU A 6 26.59 23.95 22.83
C LEU A 6 27.04 22.86 23.81
N GLY A 7 27.17 21.63 23.34
CA GLY A 7 28.42 20.91 23.60
C GLY A 7 28.32 19.42 23.96
N ILE A 8 29.04 18.63 23.13
CA ILE A 8 29.99 17.57 23.51
C ILE A 8 29.33 16.29 24.05
N GLY A 9 29.32 15.16 23.36
CA GLY A 9 30.44 14.46 22.73
C GLY A 9 30.97 13.41 23.70
N LEU A 10 30.99 12.13 23.33
CA LEU A 10 32.03 11.17 23.76
C LEU A 10 31.92 9.82 23.03
N VAL A 11 33.04 9.51 22.40
CA VAL A 11 33.49 8.24 21.84
C VAL A 11 33.37 7.14 22.89
N PHE A 12 32.74 6.01 22.53
CA PHE A 12 32.90 4.76 23.27
C PHE A 12 33.85 3.81 22.54
N VAL A 13 34.64 3.15 23.38
CA VAL A 13 35.93 2.55 23.13
C VAL A 13 35.80 1.14 22.57
N VAL A 14 36.74 0.80 21.70
CA VAL A 14 37.04 -0.53 21.16
C VAL A 14 37.28 -1.53 22.29
N GLY A 15 36.55 -2.65 22.27
CA GLY A 15 36.80 -3.81 23.13
C GLY A 15 36.78 -5.08 22.30
N LEU A 16 37.97 -5.54 21.92
CA LEU A 16 38.23 -6.79 21.22
C LEU A 16 38.60 -7.83 22.30
N LEU A 17 37.77 -8.87 22.48
CA LEU A 17 38.16 -10.09 23.20
C LEU A 17 37.52 -11.32 22.55
N VAL A 18 38.41 -12.18 22.08
CA VAL A 18 38.22 -13.49 21.47
C VAL A 18 37.89 -14.52 22.56
N THR A 19 36.82 -15.30 22.41
CA THR A 19 36.71 -16.70 22.90
C THR A 19 35.39 -17.35 22.45
N GLY A 20 35.48 -18.54 21.86
CA GLY A 20 34.38 -19.52 21.87
C GLY A 20 34.04 -20.15 20.51
N CYS A 21 34.52 -21.38 20.27
CA CYS A 21 34.02 -22.26 19.20
C CYS A 21 32.54 -22.63 19.41
N SER A 22 31.90 -22.92 18.27
CA SER A 22 30.66 -23.69 18.09
C SER A 22 29.34 -22.95 18.40
N ALA A 23 28.74 -22.38 17.36
CA ALA A 23 27.33 -22.59 17.03
C ALA A 23 27.09 -22.08 15.61
N SER A 24 26.23 -22.81 14.90
CA SER A 24 25.68 -22.58 13.57
C SER A 24 25.81 -21.18 13.00
N SER A 25 26.25 -21.10 11.74
CA SER A 25 26.03 -19.97 10.86
C SER A 25 24.52 -19.74 10.69
N GLU A 26 23.89 -19.06 11.64
CA GLU A 26 22.69 -18.29 11.38
C GLU A 26 23.17 -16.93 10.91
N GLU A 27 23.26 -16.76 9.58
CA GLU A 27 23.22 -15.42 9.01
C GLU A 27 21.88 -14.81 9.45
N PRO A 28 21.84 -13.66 10.15
CA PRO A 28 20.62 -12.91 10.25
C PRO A 28 20.40 -12.33 8.86
N GLY A 29 19.71 -13.09 8.01
CA GLY A 29 19.07 -12.57 6.82
C GLY A 29 18.00 -11.59 7.29
N GLY A 30 18.43 -10.38 7.64
CA GLY A 30 17.59 -9.21 7.72
C GLY A 30 17.05 -8.97 6.33
N ASN A 31 15.98 -9.69 6.00
CA ASN A 31 15.05 -9.21 5.00
C ASN A 31 14.39 -7.99 5.64
N ASP A 32 14.97 -6.82 5.41
CA ASP A 32 14.20 -5.58 5.25
C ASP A 32 13.29 -5.77 4.00
N ALA A 33 12.44 -6.79 4.03
CA ALA A 33 11.38 -6.95 3.06
C ALA A 33 10.49 -5.75 3.28
N ALA A 34 10.35 -4.93 2.23
CA ALA A 34 9.41 -3.83 2.23
C ALA A 34 8.06 -4.36 2.79
N PRO A 35 7.41 -3.60 3.69
CA PRO A 35 6.19 -4.08 4.33
C PRO A 35 5.17 -4.47 3.26
N ASP A 36 4.51 -5.61 3.44
CA ASP A 36 3.43 -6.10 2.59
C ASP A 36 2.41 -4.97 2.33
N VAL A 37 2.07 -4.71 1.07
CA VAL A 37 1.24 -3.56 0.69
C VAL A 37 -0.17 -3.66 1.29
N ILE A 38 -0.69 -4.88 1.42
CA ILE A 38 -1.99 -5.12 2.07
C ILE A 38 -1.89 -4.82 3.56
N GLN A 39 -0.78 -5.20 4.20
CA GLN A 39 -0.55 -4.89 5.61
C GLN A 39 -0.44 -3.37 5.85
N GLN A 40 0.16 -2.62 4.92
CA GLN A 40 0.16 -1.16 4.97
C GLN A 40 -1.25 -0.58 4.80
N ALA A 41 -2.04 -1.14 3.87
CA ALA A 41 -3.42 -0.72 3.66
C ALA A 41 -4.28 -0.92 4.92
N VAL A 42 -4.14 -2.05 5.63
CA VAL A 42 -4.82 -2.28 6.92
C VAL A 42 -4.51 -1.17 7.93
N VAL A 43 -3.24 -0.78 8.05
CA VAL A 43 -2.82 0.28 9.00
C VAL A 43 -3.44 1.63 8.64
N VAL A 44 -3.55 1.96 7.35
CA VAL A 44 -4.12 3.22 6.87
C VAL A 44 -5.64 3.25 7.04
N LEU A 45 -6.31 2.12 6.79
CA LEU A 45 -7.77 1.97 6.93
C LEU A 45 -8.22 1.72 8.38
N GLY A 46 -7.32 1.84 9.36
CA GLY A 46 -7.68 1.88 10.78
C GLY A 46 -8.35 0.61 11.32
N ASP A 47 -7.96 -0.57 10.80
CA ASP A 47 -8.54 -1.88 11.13
C ASP A 47 -10.03 -2.05 10.73
N GLU A 48 -10.57 -1.20 9.84
CA GLU A 48 -11.93 -1.37 9.30
C GLU A 48 -12.07 -2.67 8.50
N TYR A 49 -10.98 -3.12 7.89
CA TYR A 49 -10.89 -4.33 7.09
C TYR A 49 -9.73 -5.19 7.55
N THR A 50 -9.93 -6.50 7.56
CA THR A 50 -8.87 -7.47 7.83
C THR A 50 -7.94 -7.58 6.62
N TYR A 51 -6.71 -8.04 6.88
CA TYR A 51 -5.76 -8.38 5.83
C TYR A 51 -6.36 -9.32 4.78
N GLU A 52 -7.08 -10.36 5.22
CA GLU A 52 -7.67 -11.36 4.32
C GLU A 52 -8.78 -10.79 3.44
N GLU A 53 -9.59 -9.86 3.95
CA GLU A 53 -10.62 -9.18 3.16
C GLU A 53 -9.99 -8.32 2.06
N LEU A 54 -9.02 -7.48 2.43
CA LEU A 54 -8.31 -6.61 1.47
C LEU A 54 -7.55 -7.44 0.43
N LYS A 55 -6.86 -8.50 0.87
CA LYS A 55 -6.16 -9.40 -0.03
C LYS A 55 -7.13 -10.11 -0.97
N THR A 56 -8.24 -10.62 -0.47
CA THR A 56 -9.25 -11.32 -1.28
C THR A 56 -9.84 -10.37 -2.32
N ALA A 57 -10.24 -9.16 -1.93
CA ALA A 57 -10.78 -8.18 -2.87
C ALA A 57 -9.75 -7.78 -3.94
N THR A 58 -8.49 -7.56 -3.53
CA THR A 58 -7.39 -7.26 -4.46
C THR A 58 -7.14 -8.42 -5.43
N ASP A 59 -7.07 -9.66 -4.94
CA ASP A 59 -6.87 -10.85 -5.78
C ASP A 59 -8.04 -11.04 -6.76
N VAL A 60 -9.29 -10.77 -6.34
CA VAL A 60 -10.46 -10.81 -7.22
C VAL A 60 -10.38 -9.76 -8.32
N ALA A 61 -10.00 -8.51 -8.00
CA ALA A 61 -9.79 -7.46 -8.98
C ALA A 61 -8.71 -7.86 -10.02
N LEU A 62 -7.58 -8.40 -9.56
CA LEU A 62 -6.50 -8.88 -10.41
C LEU A 62 -6.94 -10.03 -11.34
N MET A 63 -7.64 -11.04 -10.80
CA MET A 63 -8.14 -12.15 -11.62
C MET A 63 -9.10 -11.70 -12.72
N ASN A 64 -9.95 -10.70 -12.44
CA ASN A 64 -10.86 -10.15 -13.45
C ASN A 64 -10.12 -9.32 -14.50
N GLY A 65 -9.05 -8.62 -14.12
CA GLY A 65 -8.16 -7.92 -15.04
C GLY A 65 -7.22 -8.83 -15.85
N GLY A 66 -7.23 -10.16 -15.62
CA GLY A 66 -6.30 -11.08 -16.26
C GLY A 66 -4.86 -10.97 -15.75
N GLU A 67 -4.65 -10.33 -14.61
CA GLU A 67 -3.34 -10.07 -14.01
C GLU A 67 -2.89 -11.22 -13.09
N GLY A 68 -1.57 -11.35 -12.94
CA GLY A 68 -0.98 -12.33 -12.03
C GLY A 68 -1.19 -11.97 -10.55
N LEU A 69 -1.40 -12.98 -9.70
CA LEU A 69 -1.58 -12.83 -8.23
C LEU A 69 -0.25 -12.68 -7.48
N THR A 70 0.61 -11.79 -7.94
CA THR A 70 1.92 -11.50 -7.35
C THR A 70 1.85 -10.27 -6.45
N GLU A 71 2.82 -10.13 -5.55
CA GLU A 71 2.92 -8.95 -4.68
C GLU A 71 3.13 -7.65 -5.47
N SER A 72 3.88 -7.73 -6.58
CA SER A 72 4.05 -6.59 -7.48
C SER A 72 2.73 -6.12 -8.09
N SER A 73 1.85 -7.05 -8.48
CA SER A 73 0.55 -6.70 -9.05
C SER A 73 -0.41 -6.14 -8.00
N ARG A 74 -0.42 -6.71 -6.79
CA ARG A 74 -1.17 -6.14 -5.65
C ARG A 74 -0.71 -4.73 -5.34
N THR A 75 0.60 -4.51 -5.30
CA THR A 75 1.20 -3.19 -5.08
C THR A 75 0.76 -2.21 -6.15
N ALA A 76 0.79 -2.60 -7.42
CA ALA A 76 0.35 -1.76 -8.53
C ALA A 76 -1.14 -1.36 -8.43
N VAL A 77 -2.02 -2.28 -8.00
CA VAL A 77 -3.44 -1.97 -7.76
C VAL A 77 -3.59 -0.92 -6.66
N TRP A 78 -2.95 -1.14 -5.52
CA TRP A 78 -3.03 -0.20 -4.39
C TRP A 78 -2.42 1.16 -4.70
N ASP A 79 -1.25 1.20 -5.34
CA ASP A 79 -0.62 2.44 -5.79
C ASP A 79 -1.54 3.22 -6.74
N SER A 80 -2.23 2.53 -7.64
CA SER A 80 -3.19 3.14 -8.55
C SER A 80 -4.41 3.69 -7.80
N ILE A 81 -5.00 2.92 -6.88
CA ILE A 81 -6.16 3.36 -6.08
C ILE A 81 -5.77 4.59 -5.25
N LEU A 82 -4.67 4.52 -4.51
CA LEU A 82 -4.18 5.62 -3.68
C LEU A 82 -3.81 6.85 -4.51
N GLY A 83 -3.21 6.65 -5.69
CA GLY A 83 -2.87 7.72 -6.62
C GLY A 83 -4.10 8.45 -7.16
N VAL A 84 -5.13 7.71 -7.62
CA VAL A 84 -6.38 8.29 -8.10
C VAL A 84 -7.11 9.01 -6.97
N LYS A 85 -7.25 8.36 -5.81
CA LYS A 85 -7.84 8.92 -4.60
C LYS A 85 -7.17 10.23 -4.18
N LYS A 86 -5.84 10.27 -4.13
CA LYS A 86 -5.08 11.50 -3.89
C LYS A 86 -5.40 12.57 -4.92
N GLY A 87 -5.42 12.22 -6.21
CA GLY A 87 -5.74 13.15 -7.29
C GLY A 87 -7.17 13.73 -7.21
N LEU A 88 -8.14 12.96 -6.69
CA LEU A 88 -9.50 13.42 -6.44
C LEU A 88 -9.56 14.40 -5.26
N ILE A 89 -8.92 14.06 -4.14
CA ILE A 89 -8.83 14.92 -2.95
C ILE A 89 -8.14 16.25 -3.31
N ASP A 90 -7.03 16.20 -4.05
CA ASP A 90 -6.29 17.41 -4.46
C ASP A 90 -7.13 18.34 -5.36
N LYS A 91 -8.17 17.81 -6.03
CA LYS A 91 -9.16 18.57 -6.81
C LYS A 91 -10.38 19.03 -6.01
N GLY A 92 -10.47 18.68 -4.73
CA GLY A 92 -11.58 19.02 -3.83
C GLY A 92 -12.79 18.09 -3.92
N TYR A 93 -12.63 16.90 -4.51
CA TYR A 93 -13.67 15.86 -4.50
C TYR A 93 -13.66 15.06 -3.20
N PRO A 94 -14.77 14.36 -2.88
CA PRO A 94 -14.81 13.40 -1.78
C PRO A 94 -13.73 12.32 -1.95
N GLU A 95 -13.20 11.87 -0.82
CA GLU A 95 -12.27 10.75 -0.76
C GLU A 95 -13.06 9.45 -0.96
N PRO A 96 -12.80 8.65 -2.01
CA PRO A 96 -13.45 7.35 -2.16
C PRO A 96 -12.97 6.35 -1.11
N ASP A 97 -13.88 5.48 -0.69
CA ASP A 97 -13.54 4.30 0.11
C ASP A 97 -12.77 3.28 -0.75
N SER A 98 -11.65 2.77 -0.23
CA SER A 98 -10.76 1.92 -1.04
C SER A 98 -11.31 0.51 -1.24
N MET A 99 -12.10 0.01 -0.28
CA MET A 99 -12.73 -1.30 -0.38
C MET A 99 -13.87 -1.25 -1.41
N ASP A 100 -14.71 -0.22 -1.37
CA ASP A 100 -15.78 -0.04 -2.35
C ASP A 100 -15.22 0.06 -3.79
N VAL A 101 -14.05 0.70 -3.96
CA VAL A 101 -13.34 0.74 -5.25
C VAL A 101 -12.93 -0.66 -5.70
N LEU A 102 -12.33 -1.46 -4.81
CA LEU A 102 -11.93 -2.84 -5.12
C LEU A 102 -13.12 -3.72 -5.49
N GLU A 103 -14.23 -3.59 -4.77
CA GLU A 103 -15.46 -4.36 -5.03
C GLU A 103 -16.15 -3.98 -6.33
N CYS A 104 -16.01 -2.72 -6.77
CA CYS A 104 -16.54 -2.25 -8.04
C CYS A 104 -15.79 -2.78 -9.27
N ILE A 105 -14.48 -2.99 -9.19
CA ILE A 105 -13.60 -3.31 -10.35
C ILE A 105 -14.10 -4.50 -11.17
N PRO A 106 -14.44 -5.68 -10.59
CA PRO A 106 -14.91 -6.83 -11.37
C PRO A 106 -16.14 -6.51 -12.23
N GLY A 107 -17.08 -5.75 -11.66
CA GLY A 107 -18.28 -5.31 -12.37
C GLY A 107 -17.94 -4.34 -13.50
N SER A 108 -17.04 -3.40 -13.26
CA SER A 108 -16.58 -2.42 -14.26
C SER A 108 -15.89 -3.11 -15.46
N ILE A 109 -14.97 -4.04 -15.21
CA ILE A 109 -14.29 -4.82 -16.26
C ILE A 109 -15.31 -5.62 -17.08
N ALA A 110 -16.21 -6.35 -16.41
CA ALA A 110 -17.18 -7.21 -17.08
C ALA A 110 -18.21 -6.43 -17.93
N THR A 111 -18.64 -5.27 -17.46
CA THR A 111 -19.71 -4.49 -18.10
C THR A 111 -19.19 -3.48 -19.12
N ARG A 112 -18.05 -2.85 -18.83
CA ARG A 112 -17.45 -1.80 -19.69
C ARG A 112 -16.38 -2.34 -20.63
N ALA A 113 -15.91 -3.58 -20.43
CA ALA A 113 -14.84 -4.22 -21.21
C ALA A 113 -13.55 -3.38 -21.25
N VAL A 114 -13.18 -2.84 -20.08
CA VAL A 114 -12.01 -1.97 -19.88
C VAL A 114 -10.91 -2.69 -19.12
N GLU A 115 -9.67 -2.19 -19.27
CA GLU A 115 -8.51 -2.71 -18.55
C GLU A 115 -8.57 -2.36 -17.06
N LEU A 116 -7.80 -3.08 -16.23
CA LEU A 116 -7.81 -2.93 -14.77
C LEU A 116 -7.56 -1.48 -14.31
N THR A 117 -6.61 -0.78 -14.92
CA THR A 117 -6.29 0.62 -14.56
C THR A 117 -7.42 1.58 -14.89
N GLU A 118 -8.12 1.38 -16.01
CA GLU A 118 -9.31 2.15 -16.38
C GLU A 118 -10.47 1.81 -15.43
N ALA A 119 -10.68 0.54 -15.10
CA ALA A 119 -11.67 0.12 -14.12
C ALA A 119 -11.44 0.77 -12.75
N ILE A 120 -10.19 0.84 -12.27
CA ILE A 120 -9.83 1.53 -11.02
C ILE A 120 -10.23 3.00 -11.07
N ALA A 121 -9.95 3.69 -12.18
CA ALA A 121 -10.32 5.10 -12.34
C ALA A 121 -11.84 5.29 -12.33
N TYR A 122 -12.59 4.50 -13.11
CA TYR A 122 -14.05 4.55 -13.13
C TYR A 122 -14.65 4.29 -11.75
N CYS A 123 -14.22 3.21 -11.09
CA CYS A 123 -14.73 2.85 -9.77
C CYS A 123 -14.40 3.89 -8.71
N SER A 124 -13.20 4.49 -8.75
CA SER A 124 -12.86 5.59 -7.84
C SER A 124 -13.75 6.82 -8.03
N LEU A 125 -14.13 7.14 -9.26
CA LEU A 125 -15.03 8.24 -9.58
C LEU A 125 -16.49 7.93 -9.17
N GLU A 126 -16.96 6.71 -9.42
CA GLU A 126 -18.29 6.23 -9.02
C GLU A 126 -18.46 6.23 -7.50
N VAL A 127 -17.51 5.65 -6.78
CA VAL A 127 -17.53 5.58 -5.31
C VAL A 127 -17.43 6.96 -4.68
N ALA A 128 -16.68 7.88 -5.29
CA ALA A 128 -16.66 9.28 -4.88
C ALA A 128 -17.97 10.04 -5.19
N GLY A 129 -18.94 9.40 -5.83
CA GLY A 129 -20.23 9.98 -6.19
C GLY A 129 -20.15 11.06 -7.27
N ILE A 130 -19.09 11.05 -8.09
CA ILE A 130 -18.89 12.03 -9.14
C ILE A 130 -19.72 11.58 -10.35
N PRO A 131 -20.60 12.41 -10.92
CA PRO A 131 -21.42 12.02 -12.06
C PRO A 131 -20.58 11.83 -13.33
N GLU A 132 -20.94 10.85 -14.16
CA GLU A 132 -20.22 10.50 -15.39
C GLU A 132 -20.00 11.68 -16.35
N SER A 133 -20.88 12.69 -16.32
CA SER A 133 -20.76 13.90 -17.13
C SER A 133 -19.53 14.77 -16.80
N LEU A 134 -18.82 14.50 -15.70
CA LEU A 134 -17.67 15.25 -15.23
C LEU A 134 -16.33 14.51 -15.38
N TRP A 135 -16.36 13.30 -15.94
CA TRP A 135 -15.19 12.45 -16.10
C TRP A 135 -14.46 12.73 -17.42
#